data_AF-A0A7W0JCT0-F1
#
_entry.id   AF-A0A7W0JCT0-F1
#
_cell.length_a   1.000
_cell.length_b   1.000
_cell.length_c   1.000
_cell.angle_alpha   90.00
_cell.angle_beta   90.00
_cell.angle_gamma   90.00
#
_symmetry.space_group_name_H-M   'P 1'
#
loop_
_entity.id
_entity.type
_entity.pdbx_description
1 polymer ?
#
loop_
_entity_poly.entity_id
_entity_poly.type
_entity_poly.pdbx_seq_one_letter_code
_entity_poly.pdbx_strand_id
1 'polypeptide(L)' 'DPEMIKEVLDVMVELAEDGTTMVVVTHEMGFARTAADRVLFMADGKIVEEATPEEFFNNPTSERAKDFLGKILQH' A
#
# COMPACT_ATOMS: atom_id res chain seq x y z
N ASP A 1 -15.59 12.12 -0.32
CA ASP A 1 -16.71 11.32 0.17
C ASP A 1 -16.25 9.87 0.16
N PRO A 2 -16.34 9.10 1.26
CA PRO A 2 -15.94 7.69 1.28
C PRO A 2 -16.55 6.85 0.15
N GLU A 3 -17.77 7.17 -0.28
CA GLU A 3 -18.45 6.46 -1.37
C GLU A 3 -17.72 6.65 -2.72
N MET A 4 -17.30 7.88 -3.03
CA MET A 4 -16.61 8.17 -4.30
C MET A 4 -15.17 7.64 -4.36
N ILE A 5 -14.53 7.39 -3.22
CA ILE A 5 -13.18 6.79 -3.19
C ILE A 5 -13.23 5.34 -3.66
N LYS A 6 -14.28 4.60 -3.28
CA LYS A 6 -14.41 3.18 -3.60
C LYS A 6 -14.47 2.94 -5.11
N GLU A 7 -15.27 3.72 -5.84
CA GLU A 7 -15.39 3.60 -7.30
C GLU A 7 -14.05 3.80 -8.02
N VAL A 8 -13.23 4.74 -7.53
CA VAL A 8 -11.89 4.98 -8.09
C VAL A 8 -10.97 3.80 -7.80
N LEU A 9 -10.99 3.26 -6.57
CA LEU A 9 -10.17 2.11 -6.20
C LEU A 9 -10.56 0.86 -7.00
N ASP A 10 -11.85 0.63 -7.24
CA ASP A 10 -12.33 -0.51 -8.03
C ASP A 10 -11.79 -0.46 -9.47
N VAL A 11 -11.83 0.71 -10.13
CA VAL A 11 -11.23 0.89 -11.47
C VAL A 11 -9.71 0.66 -11.45
N MET A 12 -9.03 1.06 -10.38
CA MET A 12 -7.59 0.83 -10.25
C MET A 12 -7.23 -0.64 -10.07
N VAL A 13 -8.09 -1.42 -9.40
CA VAL A 13 -7.93 -2.87 -9.26
C VAL A 13 -8.10 -3.54 -10.63
N GLU A 14 -9.15 -3.20 -11.37
CA GLU A 14 -9.39 -3.75 -12.72
C GLU A 14 -8.19 -3.48 -13.66
N LEU A 15 -7.63 -2.27 -13.63
CA LEU A 15 -6.45 -1.94 -14.42
C LEU A 15 -5.19 -2.74 -14.03
N ALA A 16 -5.05 -3.08 -12.75
CA ALA A 16 -3.94 -3.90 -12.26
C ALA A 16 -4.10 -5.35 -12.74
N GLU A 17 -5.32 -5.89 -12.72
CA GLU A 17 -5.64 -7.23 -13.21
C GLU A 17 -5.46 -7.37 -14.73
N ASP A 18 -5.69 -6.30 -15.49
CA ASP A 18 -5.48 -6.24 -16.94
C ASP A 18 -3.99 -6.30 -17.36
N GLY A 19 -3.06 -6.32 -16.40
CA GLY A 19 -1.63 -6.55 -16.64
C GLY A 19 -0.84 -5.30 -17.04
N THR A 20 -1.40 -4.11 -16.84
CA THR A 20 -0.68 -2.84 -17.03
C THR A 20 0.34 -2.65 -15.90
N THR A 21 1.57 -2.24 -16.23
CA THR A 21 2.54 -1.86 -15.18
C THR A 21 2.08 -0.55 -14.52
N MET A 22 1.75 -0.63 -13.23
CA MET A 22 1.24 0.50 -12.46
C MET A 22 2.18 0.88 -11.32
N VAL A 23 2.34 2.18 -11.10
CA VAL A 23 2.97 2.74 -9.90
C VAL A 23 1.94 3.63 -9.22
N VAL A 24 1.56 3.25 -8.00
CA VAL A 24 0.54 3.95 -7.22
C VAL A 24 1.14 4.44 -5.91
N VAL A 25 1.04 5.74 -5.66
CA VAL A 25 1.32 6.34 -4.35
C VAL A 25 0.00 6.52 -3.65
N THR A 26 -0.21 5.83 -2.53
CA THR A 26 -1.49 5.84 -1.82
C THR A 26 -1.33 5.77 -0.31
N HIS A 27 -2.35 6.26 0.40
CA HIS A 27 -2.55 6.02 1.83
C HIS A 27 -3.71 5.04 2.10
N GLU A 28 -4.37 4.56 1.05
CA GLU A 28 -5.43 3.55 1.13
C GLU A 28 -4.81 2.16 1.29
N MET A 29 -4.53 1.78 2.54
CA MET A 29 -3.81 0.55 2.86
C MET A 29 -4.58 -0.72 2.44
N GLY A 30 -5.91 -0.68 2.46
CA GLY A 30 -6.74 -1.79 1.98
C GLY A 30 -6.51 -2.07 0.50
N PHE A 31 -6.48 -1.01 -0.32
CA PHE A 31 -6.14 -1.12 -1.75
C PHE A 31 -4.72 -1.65 -1.94
N ALA A 32 -3.73 -1.09 -1.22
CA ALA A 32 -2.34 -1.54 -1.33
C ALA A 32 -2.15 -3.01 -0.93
N ARG A 33 -2.94 -3.52 0.03
CA ARG A 33 -2.95 -4.94 0.40
C ARG A 33 -3.54 -5.84 -0.68
N THR A 34 -4.54 -5.36 -1.42
CA THR A 34 -5.28 -6.16 -2.40
C THR A 34 -4.65 -6.13 -3.79
N ALA A 35 -4.17 -4.97 -4.25
CA ALA A 35 -3.83 -4.75 -5.65
C ALA A 35 -2.32 -4.71 -5.95
N ALA A 36 -1.46 -4.54 -4.93
CA ALA A 36 -0.03 -4.38 -5.17
C ALA A 36 0.70 -5.72 -5.22
N ASP A 37 1.63 -5.87 -6.16
CA ASP A 37 2.59 -6.98 -6.14
C ASP A 37 3.76 -6.72 -5.18
N ARG A 38 4.16 -5.45 -5.06
CA ARG A 38 5.28 -4.96 -4.25
C ARG A 38 4.89 -3.66 -3.55
N VAL A 39 5.28 -3.52 -2.29
CA VAL A 39 5.12 -2.28 -1.52
C VAL A 39 6.49 -1.66 -1.31
N LEU A 40 6.63 -0.39 -1.71
CA LEU A 40 7.80 0.44 -1.45
C LEU A 40 7.45 1.45 -0.37
N PHE A 41 7.93 1.22 0.84
CA PHE A 41 7.78 2.16 1.93
C PHE A 41 8.94 3.16 1.93
N MET A 42 8.58 4.44 1.87
CA MET A 42 9.55 5.53 1.78
C MET A 42 9.46 6.46 2.99
N ALA A 43 10.62 6.88 3.48
CA ALA A 43 10.76 7.96 4.45
C ALA A 43 12.05 8.73 4.20
N ASP A 44 12.05 10.02 4.53
CA ASP A 44 13.24 10.88 4.46
C ASP A 44 13.95 10.86 3.09
N GLY A 45 13.15 10.77 2.01
CA GLY A 45 13.64 10.75 0.63
C GLY A 45 14.30 9.42 0.22
N LYS A 46 14.13 8.34 0.99
CA LYS A 46 14.72 7.02 0.72
C LYS A 46 13.65 5.94 0.73
N ILE A 47 13.86 4.88 -0.05
CA ILE A 47 13.16 3.60 0.14
C ILE A 47 13.75 2.98 1.40
N VAL A 48 12.91 2.83 2.41
CA VAL A 48 13.29 2.29 3.71
C VAL A 48 13.00 0.80 3.76
N GLU A 49 11.95 0.36 3.08
CA GLU A 49 11.56 -1.04 3.03
C GLU A 49 10.89 -1.36 1.70
N GLU A 50 11.22 -2.52 1.16
CA GLU A 50 10.58 -3.13 0.00
C GLU A 50 10.20 -4.55 0.39
N ALA A 51 8.93 -4.91 0.21
CA ALA A 51 8.44 -6.25 0.48
C ALA A 51 7.16 -6.54 -0.32
N THR A 52 6.70 -7.79 -0.28
CA THR A 52 5.32 -8.11 -0.68
C THR A 52 4.33 -7.42 0.26
N PRO A 53 3.06 -7.19 -0.14
CA PRO A 53 2.07 -6.62 0.76
C PRO A 53 1.90 -7.45 2.03
N GLU A 54 1.86 -8.78 1.92
CA GLU A 54 1.70 -9.67 3.07
C GLU A 54 2.81 -9.46 4.10
N GLU A 55 4.07 -9.45 3.64
CA GLU A 55 5.23 -9.22 4.51
C GLU A 55 5.23 -7.81 5.09
N PHE A 56 5.03 -6.78 4.27
CA PHE A 56 5.06 -5.40 4.73
C PHE A 56 4.01 -5.13 5.82
N PHE A 57 2.78 -5.62 5.62
CA PHE A 57 1.67 -5.31 6.50
C PHE A 57 1.57 -6.19 7.75
N ASN A 58 2.06 -7.43 7.69
CA ASN A 58 1.98 -8.36 8.82
C ASN A 58 3.32 -8.53 9.55
N ASN A 59 4.44 -8.36 8.85
CA ASN A 59 5.78 -8.55 9.40
C ASN A 59 6.77 -7.48 8.88
N PRO A 60 6.48 -6.17 9.08
CA PRO A 60 7.37 -5.10 8.67
C PRO A 60 8.73 -5.25 9.36
N THR A 61 9.80 -5.11 8.59
CA THR A 61 11.17 -5.36 9.04
C THR A 61 11.85 -4.09 9.55
N SER A 62 11.54 -2.94 8.96
CA SER A 62 12.13 -1.66 9.37
C SER A 62 11.39 -1.06 10.57
N GLU A 63 12.15 -0.49 11.51
CA GLU A 63 11.57 0.21 12.67
C GLU A 63 10.63 1.35 12.23
N ARG A 64 10.97 2.06 11.16
CA ARG A 64 10.14 3.14 10.63
C ARG A 64 8.80 2.64 10.08
N ALA A 65 8.77 1.49 9.41
CA ALA A 65 7.53 0.89 8.92
C ALA A 65 6.68 0.35 10.09
N LYS A 66 7.30 -0.30 11.08
CA LYS A 66 6.62 -0.73 12.32
C LYS A 66 5.94 0.44 13.01
N ASP A 67 6.65 1.54 13.21
CA ASP A 67 6.11 2.75 13.83
C ASP A 67 4.96 3.36 13.02
N PHE A 68 5.09 3.36 11.69
CA PHE A 68 4.07 3.89 10.78
C PHE A 68 2.79 3.04 10.83
N LEU A 69 2.92 1.73 10.65
CA LEU A 69 1.79 0.79 10.66
C LEU A 69 1.13 0.73 12.03
N GLY A 70 1.90 0.80 13.12
CA GLY A 70 1.36 0.84 14.48
C GLY A 70 0.45 2.04 14.75
N LYS A 71 0.69 3.18 14.10
CA LYS A 71 -0.16 4.38 14.22
C LYS A 71 -1.42 4.31 13.36
N ILE A 72 -1.36 3.58 12.25
CA ILE A 72 -2.45 3.54 11.25
C ILE A 72 -3.42 2.39 11.52
N LEU A 73 -2.94 1.24 11.99
CA LEU A 73 -3.76 0.05 12.24
C LEU A 73 -4.48 0.07 13.60
N GLN A 74 -4.24 1.10 14.43
CA GLN A 74 -4.95 1.29 15.72
C GLN A 74 -6.24 2.11 15.59
N HIS A 75 -6.59 2.55 14.38
CA HIS A 75 -7.85 3.18 14.02
C HIS A 75 -8.53 2.41 12.88
#